data_AF-A0A4P5XD80-F1
#
_entry.id   AF-A0A4P5XD80-F1
#
_cell.length_a   1.000
_cell.length_b   1.000
_cell.length_c   1.000
_cell.angle_alpha   90.00
_cell.angle_beta   90.00
_cell.angle_gamma   90.00
#
_symmetry.space_group_name_H-M   'P 1'
#
loop_
_entity.id
_entity.type
_entity.pdbx_description
1 polymer ?
#
loop_
_entity_poly.entity_id
_entity_poly.type
_entity_poly.pdbx_seq_one_letter_code
_entity_poly.pdbx_strand_id
1 'polypeptide(L)'
;MAKRSSKPASNKPVANKPVTSKSSSNKSARRNQASKIRKSSARQRMQVRSAATSPAPVRLAHRIAITPTETQAYRELFWQNVLREVLVSLIMLRVPTEHAVPLPGPVPEPNPAAVLDGRLGLITMTGQRIPIAAVYPVFSASVPSTSKTLTLSAILQSTVFQIHTPGGEVYTLPLHEIRGFHALTEELMDQLAASARSHGEGAQADGSEVEPFGFAAFTSMARGKMPTDMSGLDDNDDEPSGAD
;
A
#
# COMPACT_ATOMS: atom_id res chain seq x y z
N MET A 1 59.04 0.76 -23.99
CA MET A 1 58.58 0.03 -25.19
C MET A 1 57.84 -1.22 -24.74
N ALA A 2 56.53 -1.29 -24.97
CA ALA A 2 55.71 -2.49 -25.23
C ALA A 2 54.24 -2.14 -24.98
N LYS A 3 53.56 -1.72 -26.05
CA LYS A 3 52.10 -1.50 -26.09
C LYS A 3 51.41 -2.86 -26.21
N ARG A 4 50.45 -3.18 -25.33
CA ARG A 4 49.45 -4.23 -25.58
C ARG A 4 48.07 -3.62 -25.58
N SER A 5 47.52 -3.48 -26.79
CA SER A 5 46.15 -3.10 -27.06
C SER A 5 45.25 -4.34 -27.01
N SER A 6 44.22 -4.33 -26.18
CA SER A 6 43.08 -5.25 -26.29
C SER A 6 41.83 -4.43 -26.64
N LYS A 7 41.42 -4.50 -27.90
CA LYS A 7 40.14 -3.96 -28.39
C LYS A 7 38.98 -4.93 -28.10
N PRO A 8 37.72 -4.44 -28.09
CA PRO A 8 36.58 -5.09 -27.45
C PRO A 8 35.85 -6.08 -28.36
N ALA A 9 35.23 -7.09 -27.75
CA ALA A 9 34.31 -8.00 -28.43
C ALA A 9 32.95 -7.34 -28.65
N SER A 10 32.59 -7.24 -29.93
CA SER A 10 31.29 -6.80 -30.45
C SER A 10 30.26 -7.93 -30.30
N ASN A 11 29.28 -7.77 -29.42
CA ASN A 11 28.09 -8.62 -29.39
C ASN A 11 26.98 -7.97 -30.22
N LYS A 12 26.63 -8.61 -31.35
CA LYS A 12 25.50 -8.25 -32.20
C LYS A 12 24.18 -8.70 -31.56
N PRO A 13 23.11 -7.89 -31.60
CA PRO A 13 21.77 -8.35 -31.24
C PRO A 13 21.14 -9.19 -32.36
N VAL A 14 20.55 -10.33 -31.98
CA VAL A 14 19.74 -11.20 -32.84
C VAL A 14 18.36 -10.56 -33.05
N ALA A 15 18.02 -10.33 -34.31
CA ALA A 15 16.73 -9.80 -34.73
C ALA A 15 15.65 -10.89 -34.66
N ASN A 16 14.66 -10.73 -33.77
CA ASN A 16 13.43 -11.52 -33.80
C ASN A 16 12.36 -10.78 -34.61
N LYS A 17 11.89 -11.46 -35.66
CA LYS A 17 10.85 -11.00 -36.61
C LYS A 17 9.47 -10.89 -35.93
N PRO A 18 8.60 -9.97 -36.37
CA PRO A 18 7.22 -9.89 -35.91
C PRO A 18 6.36 -10.93 -36.64
N VAL A 19 5.60 -11.72 -35.88
CA VAL A 19 4.51 -12.57 -36.41
C VAL A 19 3.25 -11.72 -36.51
N THR A 20 2.79 -11.51 -37.74
CA THR A 20 1.54 -10.87 -38.09
C THR A 20 0.38 -11.86 -37.96
N SER A 21 -0.50 -11.68 -36.98
CA SER A 21 -1.78 -12.40 -36.93
C SER A 21 -2.93 -11.47 -37.28
N LYS A 22 -3.57 -11.84 -38.38
CA LYS A 22 -4.66 -11.21 -39.13
C LYS A 22 -5.90 -10.91 -38.28
N SER A 23 -6.42 -9.70 -38.49
CA SER A 23 -7.82 -9.39 -38.84
C SER A 23 -8.80 -10.58 -38.85
N SER A 24 -9.82 -10.51 -38.01
CA SER A 24 -11.15 -11.04 -38.35
C SER A 24 -12.23 -10.10 -37.84
N SER A 25 -12.73 -9.30 -38.78
CA SER A 25 -14.00 -8.60 -38.70
C SER A 25 -15.14 -9.63 -38.71
N ASN A 26 -16.03 -9.61 -37.73
CA ASN A 26 -17.34 -10.24 -37.86
C ASN A 26 -18.45 -9.20 -37.68
N LYS A 27 -19.02 -8.86 -38.82
CA LYS A 27 -20.20 -8.05 -39.07
C LYS A 27 -21.35 -9.03 -39.31
N SER A 28 -22.34 -9.08 -38.42
CA SER A 28 -23.67 -9.63 -38.72
C SER A 28 -24.63 -9.14 -37.64
N ALA A 29 -25.56 -8.23 -37.94
CA ALA A 29 -26.75 -8.38 -38.78
C ALA A 29 -28.00 -8.66 -37.93
N ARG A 30 -28.93 -7.70 -38.01
CA ARG A 30 -30.40 -7.84 -37.91
C ARG A 30 -30.96 -8.40 -36.59
N ARG A 31 -31.95 -7.70 -36.03
CA ARG A 31 -33.36 -7.91 -36.42
C ARG A 31 -34.29 -7.03 -35.58
N ASN A 32 -34.99 -6.15 -36.30
CA ASN A 32 -36.20 -5.45 -35.89
C ASN A 32 -37.23 -6.43 -35.34
N GLN A 33 -37.90 -6.10 -34.23
CA GLN A 33 -39.35 -6.26 -34.11
C GLN A 33 -39.97 -5.15 -33.26
N ALA A 34 -40.77 -4.34 -33.95
CA ALA A 34 -41.79 -3.47 -33.40
C ALA A 34 -43.14 -4.18 -33.55
N SER A 35 -43.98 -4.14 -32.51
CA SER A 35 -45.45 -4.18 -32.62
C SER A 35 -46.02 -3.85 -31.24
N LYS A 36 -46.55 -2.64 -31.03
CA LYS A 36 -47.95 -2.24 -31.30
C LYS A 36 -49.01 -3.04 -30.53
N ILE A 37 -49.68 -2.29 -29.65
CA ILE A 37 -51.14 -2.19 -29.51
C ILE A 37 -51.85 -3.42 -28.89
N ARG A 38 -52.44 -3.22 -27.70
CA ARG A 38 -53.89 -3.32 -27.52
C ARG A 38 -54.37 -2.69 -26.20
N LYS A 39 -55.05 -1.55 -26.35
CA LYS A 39 -56.07 -1.05 -25.41
C LYS A 39 -57.38 -1.81 -25.65
N SER A 40 -58.21 -1.88 -24.61
CA SER A 40 -59.69 -1.98 -24.56
C SER A 40 -60.30 -3.25 -23.92
N SER A 41 -61.47 -2.99 -23.30
CA SER A 41 -62.41 -3.85 -22.57
C SER A 41 -62.03 -4.18 -21.13
N ALA A 42 -62.50 -3.48 -20.09
CA ALA A 42 -63.87 -3.05 -19.75
C ALA A 42 -64.84 -4.21 -19.48
N ARG A 43 -65.33 -4.22 -18.22
CA ARG A 43 -66.48 -4.95 -17.66
C ARG A 43 -66.41 -6.48 -17.67
N GLN A 44 -66.11 -7.06 -16.49
CA GLN A 44 -67.15 -7.85 -15.84
C GLN A 44 -67.02 -7.87 -14.32
N ARG A 45 -68.18 -7.68 -13.71
CA ARG A 45 -68.51 -7.45 -12.32
C ARG A 45 -68.89 -8.80 -11.72
N MET A 46 -68.21 -9.26 -10.68
CA MET A 46 -68.82 -10.05 -9.62
C MET A 46 -68.13 -9.74 -8.29
N GLN A 47 -68.81 -8.88 -7.53
CA GLN A 47 -68.68 -8.81 -6.09
C GLN A 47 -69.21 -10.13 -5.52
N VAL A 48 -68.33 -10.96 -4.99
CA VAL A 48 -68.68 -11.91 -3.93
C VAL A 48 -67.96 -11.43 -2.69
N ARG A 49 -68.74 -10.86 -1.77
CA ARG A 49 -68.34 -10.55 -0.41
C ARG A 49 -68.01 -11.87 0.28
N SER A 50 -66.73 -12.24 0.36
CA SER A 50 -66.24 -13.18 1.35
C SER A 50 -65.62 -12.39 2.51
N ALA A 51 -66.08 -12.74 3.70
CA ALA A 51 -65.77 -12.06 4.94
C ALA A 51 -64.26 -12.05 5.22
N ALA A 52 -63.87 -10.96 5.87
CA ALA A 52 -62.53 -10.66 6.33
C ALA A 52 -61.90 -11.82 7.12
N THR A 53 -60.84 -12.38 6.59
CA THR A 53 -59.70 -12.81 7.40
C THR A 53 -58.48 -12.46 6.56
N SER A 54 -58.11 -11.18 6.62
CA SER A 54 -56.79 -10.76 6.16
C SER A 54 -55.79 -11.60 6.96
N PRO A 55 -54.94 -12.44 6.33
CA PRO A 55 -53.90 -13.13 7.07
C PRO A 55 -53.06 -12.02 7.70
N ALA A 56 -53.13 -11.92 9.03
CA ALA A 56 -52.30 -10.99 9.77
C ALA A 56 -50.87 -11.19 9.25
N PRO A 57 -50.18 -10.14 8.77
CA PRO A 57 -48.81 -10.30 8.36
C PRO A 57 -48.09 -10.85 9.57
N VAL A 58 -47.64 -12.10 9.49
CA VAL A 58 -46.74 -12.70 10.46
C VAL A 58 -45.48 -11.86 10.35
N ARG A 59 -45.45 -10.76 11.09
CA ARG A 59 -44.28 -9.93 11.30
C ARG A 59 -43.36 -10.77 12.17
N LEU A 60 -42.68 -11.72 11.53
CA LEU A 60 -41.40 -12.28 11.97
C LEU A 60 -40.38 -11.14 11.90
N ALA A 61 -40.61 -10.09 12.69
CA ALA A 61 -39.58 -9.15 13.06
C ALA A 61 -38.71 -9.89 14.09
N HIS A 62 -37.93 -10.86 13.61
CA HIS A 62 -36.69 -11.21 14.28
C HIS A 62 -35.81 -9.97 14.19
N ARG A 63 -36.05 -9.02 15.11
CA ARG A 63 -35.03 -8.04 15.47
C ARG A 63 -33.88 -8.87 16.00
N ILE A 64 -32.90 -9.11 15.15
CA ILE A 64 -31.59 -9.60 15.55
C ILE A 64 -31.08 -8.55 16.53
N ALA A 65 -31.22 -8.82 17.82
CA ALA A 65 -30.66 -7.98 18.86
C ALA A 65 -29.16 -8.25 18.86
N ILE A 66 -28.44 -7.56 17.98
CA ILE A 66 -26.98 -7.65 17.90
C ILE A 66 -26.42 -7.18 19.24
N THR A 67 -25.60 -8.00 19.86
CA THR A 67 -24.98 -7.64 21.15
C THR A 67 -23.95 -6.52 20.94
N PRO A 68 -23.64 -5.70 21.97
CA PRO A 68 -22.59 -4.68 21.86
C PRO A 68 -21.24 -5.26 21.43
N THR A 69 -20.87 -6.43 21.94
CA THR A 69 -19.63 -7.15 21.59
C THR A 69 -19.62 -7.57 20.12
N GLU A 70 -20.73 -8.09 19.62
CA GLU A 70 -20.87 -8.48 18.21
C GLU A 70 -20.82 -7.25 17.28
N THR A 71 -21.43 -6.14 17.69
CA THR A 71 -21.33 -4.86 16.97
C THR A 71 -19.87 -4.38 16.88
N GLN A 72 -19.11 -4.52 17.97
CA GLN A 72 -17.69 -4.17 17.99
C GLN A 72 -16.87 -5.07 17.05
N ALA A 73 -17.12 -6.38 17.05
CA ALA A 73 -16.47 -7.31 16.13
C ALA A 73 -16.74 -6.96 14.67
N TYR A 74 -17.98 -6.61 14.31
CA TYR A 74 -18.33 -6.17 12.96
C TYR A 74 -17.64 -4.87 12.56
N ARG A 75 -17.53 -3.90 13.48
CA ARG A 75 -16.81 -2.65 13.22
C ARG A 75 -15.33 -2.89 12.98
N GLU A 76 -14.71 -3.77 13.77
CA GLU A 76 -13.30 -4.12 13.61
C GLU A 76 -13.06 -4.83 12.26
N LEU A 77 -13.90 -5.81 11.89
CA LEU A 77 -13.82 -6.47 10.58
C LEU A 77 -14.03 -5.50 9.41
N PHE A 78 -15.01 -4.60 9.52
CA PHE A 78 -15.23 -3.55 8.54
C PHE A 78 -13.99 -2.68 8.39
N TRP A 79 -13.41 -2.23 9.51
CA TRP A 79 -12.25 -1.37 9.50
C TRP A 79 -11.02 -2.06 8.92
N GLN A 80 -10.76 -3.32 9.28
CA GLN A 80 -9.70 -4.11 8.69
C GLN A 80 -9.87 -4.23 7.17
N ASN A 81 -11.09 -4.47 6.67
CA ASN A 81 -11.35 -4.48 5.23
C ASN A 81 -11.05 -3.14 4.56
N VAL A 82 -11.44 -2.01 5.17
CA VAL A 82 -11.11 -0.67 4.66
C VAL A 82 -9.60 -0.47 4.61
N LEU A 83 -8.88 -0.81 5.68
CA LEU A 83 -7.42 -0.68 5.72
C LEU A 83 -6.75 -1.53 4.63
N ARG A 84 -7.24 -2.75 4.42
CA ARG A 84 -6.75 -3.63 3.35
C ARG A 84 -6.93 -2.98 1.99
N GLU A 85 -8.13 -2.52 1.66
CA GLU A 85 -8.42 -1.90 0.36
C GLU A 85 -7.54 -0.67 0.10
N VAL A 86 -7.26 0.13 1.13
CA VAL A 86 -6.33 1.26 1.01
C VAL A 86 -4.90 0.78 0.74
N LEU A 87 -4.38 -0.19 1.52
CA LEU A 87 -3.04 -0.74 1.28
C LEU A 87 -2.89 -1.37 -0.10
N VAL A 88 -3.93 -2.08 -0.56
CA VAL A 88 -4.01 -2.65 -1.91
C VAL A 88 -3.99 -1.55 -2.97
N SER A 89 -4.73 -0.46 -2.76
CA SER A 89 -4.73 0.68 -3.67
C SER A 89 -3.35 1.35 -3.75
N LEU A 90 -2.63 1.44 -2.63
CA LEU A 90 -1.25 1.95 -2.60
C LEU A 90 -0.27 1.04 -3.35
N ILE A 91 -0.44 -0.28 -3.27
CA ILE A 91 0.35 -1.24 -4.08
C ILE A 91 0.11 -0.98 -5.57
N MET A 92 -1.16 -0.79 -5.98
CA MET A 92 -1.52 -0.55 -7.38
C MET A 92 -0.99 0.78 -7.92
N LEU A 93 -0.96 1.83 -7.08
CA LEU A 93 -0.38 3.13 -7.44
C LEU A 93 1.11 3.06 -7.80
N ARG A 94 1.82 2.03 -7.32
CA ARG A 94 3.25 1.86 -7.58
C ARG A 94 3.55 1.08 -8.85
N VAL A 95 2.57 0.38 -9.43
CA VAL A 95 2.80 -0.40 -10.66
C VAL A 95 3.18 0.58 -11.77
N PRO A 96 4.41 0.53 -12.32
CA PRO A 96 4.81 1.43 -13.38
C PRO A 96 3.87 1.20 -14.57
N THR A 97 3.11 2.22 -14.95
CA THR A 97 2.32 2.20 -16.18
C THR A 97 3.28 2.37 -17.36
N GLU A 98 4.04 1.31 -17.69
CA GLU A 98 4.93 1.29 -18.86
C GLU A 98 4.18 1.45 -20.20
N HIS A 99 2.85 1.58 -20.18
CA HIS A 99 1.98 1.78 -21.34
C HIS A 99 1.14 3.06 -21.25
N ALA A 100 1.50 4.02 -20.38
CA ALA A 100 0.91 5.34 -20.44
C ALA A 100 1.28 5.98 -21.79
N VAL A 101 0.33 6.05 -22.71
CA VAL A 101 0.47 6.72 -24.00
C VAL A 101 0.87 8.17 -23.72
N PRO A 102 1.99 8.68 -24.28
CA PRO A 102 2.37 10.07 -24.09
C PRO A 102 1.27 10.96 -24.65
N LEU A 103 0.50 11.61 -23.78
CA LEU A 103 -0.38 12.68 -24.22
C LEU A 103 0.50 13.87 -24.65
N PRO A 104 0.36 14.38 -25.88
CA PRO A 104 1.11 15.55 -26.32
C PRO A 104 0.51 16.79 -25.65
N GLY A 105 1.13 17.25 -24.57
CA GLY A 105 0.78 18.50 -23.91
C GLY A 105 1.64 18.80 -22.67
N PRO A 106 1.97 20.07 -22.39
CA PRO A 106 2.75 20.47 -21.21
C PRO A 106 1.84 20.59 -19.97
N VAL A 107 1.09 19.54 -19.66
CA VAL A 107 0.39 19.45 -18.38
C VAL A 107 1.30 18.67 -17.44
N PRO A 108 1.82 19.27 -16.35
CA PRO A 108 2.52 18.50 -15.33
C PRO A 108 1.48 17.58 -14.69
N GLU A 109 1.40 16.33 -15.16
CA GLU A 109 0.58 15.34 -14.49
C GLU A 109 1.12 15.13 -13.08
N PRO A 110 0.26 15.16 -12.05
CA PRO A 110 0.68 14.87 -10.69
C PRO A 110 1.23 13.44 -10.66
N ASN A 111 2.52 13.29 -10.41
CA ASN A 111 3.15 11.99 -10.28
C ASN A 111 2.48 11.25 -9.11
N PRO A 112 1.71 10.16 -9.34
CA PRO A 112 1.02 9.45 -8.27
C PRO A 112 2.01 8.86 -7.24
N ALA A 113 3.27 8.65 -7.63
CA ALA A 113 4.32 8.23 -6.72
C ALA A 113 4.74 9.31 -5.71
N ALA A 114 4.41 10.59 -5.95
CA ALA A 114 4.70 11.68 -5.01
C ALA A 114 3.93 11.54 -3.69
N VAL A 115 2.84 10.77 -3.67
CA VAL A 115 2.08 10.47 -2.43
C VAL A 115 2.83 9.50 -1.51
N LEU A 116 3.81 8.77 -2.05
CA LEU A 116 4.63 7.77 -1.35
C LEU A 116 6.02 8.29 -1.01
N ASP A 117 6.13 9.58 -0.68
CA ASP A 117 7.37 10.23 -0.23
C ASP A 117 7.53 10.22 1.31
N GLY A 118 6.59 9.61 2.04
CA GLY A 118 6.53 9.58 3.50
C GLY A 118 5.52 10.57 4.12
N ARG A 119 4.87 11.42 3.32
CA ARG A 119 3.74 12.26 3.77
C ARG A 119 2.57 11.42 4.25
N LEU A 120 2.30 10.30 3.58
CA LEU A 120 1.37 9.28 4.06
C LEU A 120 2.07 8.36 5.07
N GLY A 121 1.39 8.06 6.17
CA GLY A 121 1.87 7.18 7.23
C GLY A 121 0.78 6.27 7.79
N LEU A 122 1.18 5.16 8.39
CA LEU A 122 0.31 4.30 9.19
C LEU A 122 0.42 4.68 10.66
N ILE A 123 -0.67 4.52 11.41
CA ILE A 123 -0.67 4.57 12.87
C ILE A 123 -0.88 3.13 13.37
N THR A 124 0.05 2.63 14.18
CA THR A 124 -0.05 1.29 14.77
C THR A 124 -0.91 1.29 16.05
N MET A 125 -1.21 0.10 16.59
CA MET A 125 -1.85 -0.05 17.90
C MET A 125 -1.10 0.62 19.05
N THR A 126 0.23 0.71 18.96
CA THR A 126 1.07 1.39 19.95
C THR A 126 1.09 2.91 19.78
N GLY A 127 0.39 3.44 18.77
CA GLY A 127 0.40 4.86 18.43
C GLY A 127 1.62 5.30 17.62
N GLN A 128 2.47 4.37 17.20
CA GLN A 128 3.64 4.67 16.38
C GLN A 128 3.21 5.08 14.96
N ARG A 129 3.76 6.19 14.46
CA ARG A 129 3.60 6.60 13.05
C ARG A 129 4.71 6.00 12.19
N ILE A 130 4.33 5.22 11.18
CA ILE A 130 5.27 4.63 10.21
C ILE A 130 5.06 5.30 8.85
N PRO A 131 6.00 6.11 8.34
CA PRO A 131 5.89 6.73 7.03
C PRO A 131 5.93 5.67 5.91
N ILE A 132 5.12 5.87 4.88
CA ILE A 132 5.01 4.91 3.76
C ILE A 132 5.77 5.45 2.56
N ALA A 133 6.81 4.73 2.16
CA ALA A 133 7.42 4.84 0.83
C ALA A 133 6.97 3.70 -0.10
N ALA A 134 6.68 2.53 0.45
CA ALA A 134 6.08 1.44 -0.29
C ALA A 134 5.38 0.43 0.60
N VAL A 135 4.48 -0.33 -0.02
CA VAL A 135 3.74 -1.43 0.60
C VAL A 135 3.91 -2.68 -0.25
N TYR A 136 4.11 -3.84 0.39
CA TYR A 136 4.18 -5.15 -0.25
C TYR A 136 3.37 -6.18 0.54
N PRO A 137 2.60 -7.07 -0.10
CA PRO A 137 1.94 -8.18 0.58
C PRO A 137 2.97 -9.28 0.93
N VAL A 138 2.91 -9.83 2.15
CA VAL A 138 3.85 -10.88 2.62
C VAL A 138 3.26 -12.29 2.56
N PHE A 139 1.98 -12.43 2.89
CA PHE A 139 1.31 -13.73 2.96
C PHE A 139 0.10 -13.80 2.02
N SER A 140 0.15 -14.73 1.08
CA SER A 140 -1.01 -15.09 0.26
C SER A 140 -1.10 -16.59 0.01
N ALA A 141 -2.24 -17.18 0.35
CA ALA A 141 -2.55 -18.55 -0.05
C ALA A 141 -3.13 -18.55 -1.48
N SER A 142 -2.27 -18.44 -2.50
CA SER A 142 -2.75 -18.43 -3.88
C SER A 142 -3.28 -19.82 -4.32
N VAL A 143 -4.42 -19.82 -5.01
CA VAL A 143 -4.90 -20.99 -5.77
C VAL A 143 -4.17 -20.99 -7.13
N PRO A 144 -3.65 -22.14 -7.61
CA PRO A 144 -2.79 -22.18 -8.80
C PRO A 144 -3.49 -21.60 -10.04
N SER A 145 -2.92 -20.52 -10.58
CA SER A 145 -3.36 -19.86 -11.82
C SER A 145 -2.23 -18.97 -12.39
N THR A 146 -2.46 -18.27 -13.51
CA THR A 146 -1.51 -17.39 -14.21
C THR A 146 -0.82 -16.33 -13.33
N SER A 147 0.39 -15.85 -13.68
CA SER A 147 1.16 -14.89 -12.86
C SER A 147 0.38 -13.63 -12.44
N LYS A 148 -0.45 -13.06 -13.33
CA LYS A 148 -1.30 -11.90 -13.00
C LYS A 148 -2.41 -12.23 -12.00
N THR A 149 -3.00 -13.42 -12.10
CA THR A 149 -4.04 -13.87 -11.16
C THR A 149 -3.44 -14.26 -9.82
N LEU A 150 -2.18 -14.72 -9.77
CA LEU A 150 -1.45 -14.93 -8.52
C LEU A 150 -1.24 -13.60 -7.78
N THR A 151 -0.79 -12.55 -8.46
CA THR A 151 -0.62 -11.23 -7.85
C THR A 151 -1.94 -10.67 -7.32
N LEU A 152 -3.03 -10.76 -8.10
CA LEU A 152 -4.35 -10.31 -7.65
C LEU A 152 -4.92 -11.15 -6.50
N SER A 153 -4.80 -12.48 -6.57
CA SER A 153 -5.21 -13.38 -5.49
C SER A 153 -4.42 -13.10 -4.22
N ALA A 154 -3.14 -12.76 -4.36
CA ALA A 154 -2.29 -12.45 -3.23
C ALA A 154 -2.74 -11.19 -2.53
N ILE A 155 -3.00 -10.14 -3.30
CA ILE A 155 -3.46 -8.85 -2.83
C ILE A 155 -4.81 -8.95 -2.11
N LEU A 156 -5.76 -9.73 -2.64
CA LEU A 156 -7.09 -9.88 -2.02
C LEU A 156 -7.08 -10.64 -0.68
N GLN A 157 -6.18 -11.61 -0.51
CA GLN A 157 -6.14 -12.46 0.67
C GLN A 157 -5.12 -12.02 1.72
N SER A 158 -4.32 -10.99 1.43
CA SER A 158 -3.23 -10.57 2.32
C SER A 158 -3.74 -10.01 3.65
N THR A 159 -3.19 -10.55 4.73
CA THR A 159 -3.40 -10.08 6.11
C THR A 159 -2.13 -9.52 6.74
N VAL A 160 -0.99 -9.67 6.08
CA VAL A 160 0.33 -9.18 6.54
C VAL A 160 0.99 -8.40 5.40
N PHE A 161 1.49 -7.21 5.73
CA PHE A 161 2.10 -6.28 4.78
C PHE A 161 3.48 -5.86 5.24
N GLN A 162 4.40 -5.73 4.29
CA GLN A 162 5.70 -5.09 4.45
C GLN A 162 5.58 -3.62 4.07
N ILE A 163 5.91 -2.74 5.01
CA ILE A 163 5.88 -1.29 4.85
C ILE A 163 7.32 -0.80 4.82
N HIS A 164 7.73 -0.27 3.68
CA HIS A 164 9.04 0.34 3.54
C HIS A 164 8.91 1.83 3.82
N THR A 165 9.77 2.34 4.67
CA THR A 165 9.87 3.77 4.95
C THR A 165 10.80 4.46 3.95
N PRO A 166 10.70 5.80 3.80
CA PRO A 166 11.68 6.56 3.03
C PRO A 166 13.11 6.45 3.58
N GLY A 167 13.24 6.16 4.88
CA GLY A 167 14.53 5.95 5.56
C GLY A 167 15.16 4.59 5.29
N GLY A 168 14.48 3.69 4.57
CA GLY A 168 14.98 2.34 4.25
C GLY A 168 14.61 1.27 5.28
N GLU A 169 13.99 1.65 6.41
CA GLU A 169 13.46 0.69 7.38
C GLU A 169 12.28 -0.10 6.78
N VAL A 170 12.15 -1.36 7.17
CA VAL A 170 11.09 -2.26 6.70
C VAL A 170 10.34 -2.83 7.90
N TYR A 171 9.03 -2.57 7.95
CA TYR A 171 8.14 -3.07 8.98
C TYR A 171 7.24 -4.16 8.42
N THR A 172 7.16 -5.31 9.08
CA THR A 172 6.21 -6.37 8.70
C THR A 172 5.05 -6.36 9.68
N LEU A 173 3.90 -5.86 9.23
CA LEU A 173 2.74 -5.59 10.09
C LEU A 173 1.54 -6.44 9.68
N PRO A 174 0.95 -7.21 10.60
CA PRO A 174 -0.40 -7.71 10.47
C PRO A 174 -1.42 -6.57 10.37
N LEU A 175 -2.49 -6.78 9.60
CA LEU A 175 -3.54 -5.79 9.38
C LEU A 175 -4.22 -5.32 10.68
N HIS A 176 -4.37 -6.21 11.66
CA HIS A 176 -4.99 -5.91 12.95
C HIS A 176 -4.10 -5.01 13.84
N GLU A 177 -2.81 -4.89 13.55
CA GLU A 177 -1.91 -3.97 14.25
C GLU A 177 -2.02 -2.53 13.72
N ILE A 178 -2.63 -2.33 12.54
CA ILE A 178 -2.79 -1.03 11.91
C ILE A 178 -4.11 -0.42 12.39
N ARG A 179 -4.05 0.78 12.98
CA ARG A 179 -5.22 1.52 13.47
C ARG A 179 -5.76 2.51 12.46
N GLY A 180 -4.92 3.05 11.59
CA GLY A 180 -5.37 4.03 10.61
C GLY A 180 -4.26 4.58 9.75
N PHE A 181 -4.66 5.51 8.88
CA PHE A 181 -3.75 6.29 8.05
C PHE A 181 -3.68 7.72 8.56
N HIS A 182 -2.51 8.33 8.38
CA HIS A 182 -2.28 9.73 8.65
C HIS A 182 -1.59 10.35 7.44
N ALA A 183 -2.13 11.46 6.96
CA ALA A 183 -1.54 12.24 5.87
C ALA A 183 -1.06 13.58 6.41
N LEU A 184 0.21 13.90 6.15
CA LEU A 184 0.77 15.22 6.41
C LEU A 184 0.52 16.11 5.19
N THR A 185 0.04 17.32 5.44
CA THR A 185 -0.02 18.34 4.39
C THR A 185 1.38 18.84 4.05
N GLU A 186 1.55 19.36 2.84
CA GLU A 186 2.81 19.95 2.40
C GLU A 186 3.24 21.11 3.31
N GLU A 187 2.30 21.98 3.65
CA GLU A 187 2.53 23.09 4.59
C GLU A 187 3.07 22.62 5.94
N LEU A 188 2.55 21.50 6.47
CA LEU A 188 2.99 20.94 7.74
C LEU A 188 4.39 20.32 7.62
N MET A 189 4.72 19.71 6.47
CA MET A 189 6.06 19.23 6.18
C MET A 189 7.07 20.37 6.12
N ASP A 190 6.70 21.48 5.49
CA ASP A 190 7.55 22.68 5.42
C ASP A 190 7.79 23.29 6.80
N GLN A 191 6.74 23.36 7.64
CA GLN A 191 6.85 23.80 9.03
C GLN A 191 7.75 22.88 9.86
N LEU A 192 7.59 21.55 9.72
CA LEU A 192 8.45 20.56 10.36
C LEU A 192 9.92 20.72 9.93
N ALA A 193 10.17 20.89 8.63
CA ALA A 193 11.52 21.11 8.09
C ALA A 193 12.13 22.45 8.54
N ALA A 194 11.33 23.51 8.66
CA ALA A 194 11.76 24.79 9.21
C ALA A 194 12.11 24.68 10.70
N SER A 195 11.27 24.01 11.49
CA SER A 195 11.51 23.78 12.92
C SER A 195 12.73 22.90 13.20
N ALA A 196 13.00 21.90 12.35
CA ALA A 196 14.17 21.04 12.50
C ALA A 196 15.48 21.82 12.24
N ARG A 197 15.48 22.70 11.23
CA ARG A 197 16.62 23.57 10.92
C ARG A 197 16.90 24.58 12.04
N SER A 198 15.85 25.22 12.56
CA SER A 198 16.00 26.21 13.64
C SER A 198 16.50 25.61 14.96
N HIS A 199 16.22 24.32 15.22
CA HIS A 199 16.77 23.62 16.39
C HIS A 199 18.19 23.06 16.16
N GLY A 200 18.57 22.73 14.92
CA GLY A 200 19.92 22.25 14.59
C GLY A 200 20.99 23.33 14.55
N GLU A 201 20.64 24.56 14.15
CA GLU A 201 21.62 25.66 13.99
C GLU A 201 22.04 26.32 15.31
N GLY A 202 21.37 26.03 16.43
CA GLY A 202 21.71 26.58 17.76
C GLY A 202 22.68 25.74 18.60
N ALA A 203 23.02 24.52 18.17
CA ALA A 203 23.69 23.52 19.03
C ALA A 203 25.20 23.35 18.80
N GLN A 204 25.85 24.23 18.02
CA GLN A 204 27.24 24.03 17.59
C GLN A 204 28.23 25.11 18.08
N ALA A 205 27.93 25.78 19.20
CA ALA A 205 28.78 26.83 19.75
C ALA A 205 29.45 26.50 21.10
N ASP A 206 29.04 25.45 21.81
CA ASP A 206 29.63 25.12 23.10
C ASP A 206 29.76 23.60 23.23
N GLY A 207 30.97 23.08 23.42
CA GLY A 207 31.35 21.66 23.28
C GLY A 207 30.74 20.68 24.28
N SER A 208 29.58 20.98 24.86
CA SER A 208 28.78 20.02 25.61
C SER A 208 27.94 19.19 24.65
N GLU A 209 28.04 17.86 24.75
CA GLU A 209 27.12 16.93 24.08
C GLU A 209 25.69 17.18 24.58
N VAL A 210 24.97 18.05 23.87
CA VAL A 210 23.54 18.25 24.12
C VAL A 210 22.81 17.08 23.50
N GLU A 211 22.40 16.12 24.34
CA GLU A 211 21.51 15.04 23.92
C GLU A 211 20.26 15.64 23.26
N PRO A 212 19.97 15.30 22.00
CA PRO A 212 18.83 15.87 21.30
C PRO A 212 17.53 15.41 21.98
N PHE A 213 16.66 16.36 22.34
CA PHE A 213 15.34 16.09 22.93
C PHE A 213 14.25 16.13 21.85
N GLY A 214 13.19 15.33 22.02
CA GLY A 214 12.02 15.32 21.13
C GLY A 214 12.25 14.60 19.79
N PHE A 215 11.75 15.16 18.68
CA PHE A 215 11.84 14.53 17.34
C PHE A 215 13.28 14.35 16.83
N ALA A 216 14.21 15.18 17.31
CA ALA A 216 15.64 15.04 17.03
C ALA A 216 16.25 13.80 17.73
N ALA A 217 15.70 13.39 18.89
CA ALA A 217 16.08 12.15 19.58
C ALA A 217 15.68 10.92 18.76
N PHE A 218 14.44 10.92 18.27
CA PHE A 218 13.87 9.81 17.48
C PHE A 218 14.59 9.62 16.13
N THR A 219 15.06 10.70 15.50
CA THR A 219 15.85 10.61 14.26
C THR A 219 17.34 10.36 14.51
N SER A 220 17.88 10.73 15.67
CA SER A 220 19.27 10.43 16.05
C SER A 220 19.49 8.95 16.39
N MET A 221 18.49 8.27 16.96
CA MET A 221 18.55 6.81 17.17
C MET A 221 18.69 6.02 15.86
N ALA A 222 18.13 6.52 14.75
CA ALA A 222 18.25 5.86 13.44
C ALA A 222 19.65 6.00 12.79
N ARG A 223 20.50 6.91 13.30
CA ARG A 223 21.89 7.10 12.82
C ARG A 223 22.94 6.49 13.73
N GLY A 224 22.57 6.06 14.94
CA GLY A 224 23.51 5.54 15.92
C GLY A 224 23.81 4.04 15.74
N LYS A 225 25.09 3.74 15.48
CA LYS A 225 25.79 2.45 15.73
C LYS A 225 25.81 1.40 14.61
N MET A 226 26.64 1.66 13.58
CA MET A 226 27.56 0.61 13.11
C MET A 226 28.76 0.61 14.09
N PRO A 227 28.97 -0.45 14.89
CA PRO A 227 30.11 -0.51 15.79
C PRO A 227 31.40 -0.55 14.96
N THR A 228 32.07 0.59 14.91
CA THR A 228 33.39 0.76 14.30
C THR A 228 34.37 0.98 15.44
N ASP A 229 34.54 -0.03 16.31
CA ASP A 229 35.69 -0.11 17.22
C ASP A 229 35.76 -1.50 17.85
N MET A 230 36.49 -2.39 17.16
CA MET A 230 37.03 -3.64 17.68
C MET A 230 38.54 -3.66 17.36
N SER A 231 39.23 -2.54 17.62
CA SER A 231 40.65 -2.33 17.31
C SER A 231 41.55 -2.25 18.56
N GLY A 232 41.01 -2.51 19.76
CA GLY A 232 41.71 -2.27 21.03
C GLY A 232 41.81 -3.47 21.97
N LEU A 233 42.05 -4.68 21.46
CA LEU A 233 42.69 -5.73 22.27
C LEU A 233 44.20 -5.68 22.00
N ASP A 234 44.87 -4.73 22.64
CA ASP A 234 46.30 -4.84 22.93
C ASP A 234 46.42 -5.80 24.13
N ASP A 235 46.66 -7.07 23.82
CA ASP A 235 47.10 -8.08 24.77
C ASP A 235 48.48 -7.66 25.32
N ASN A 236 48.49 -6.97 26.45
CA ASN A 236 49.67 -6.81 27.29
C ASN A 236 49.90 -8.13 28.03
N ASP A 237 50.74 -8.99 27.45
CA ASP A 237 51.34 -10.14 28.12
C ASP A 237 52.41 -9.63 29.12
N ASP A 238 51.98 -9.40 30.36
CA ASP A 238 52.87 -9.22 31.51
C ASP A 238 53.57 -10.55 31.85
N GLU A 239 54.86 -10.65 31.52
CA GLU A 239 55.77 -11.73 31.91
C GLU A 239 56.16 -11.58 33.39
N PRO A 240 55.88 -12.55 34.29
CA PRO A 240 56.46 -12.54 35.63
C PRO A 240 57.88 -13.11 35.59
N SER A 241 58.86 -12.22 35.78
CA SER A 241 60.24 -12.57 36.09
C SER A 241 60.33 -13.24 37.47
N GLY A 242 60.48 -14.57 37.47
CA GLY A 242 60.85 -15.37 38.63
C GLY A 242 62.31 -15.79 38.55
N ALA A 243 63.12 -15.25 39.45
CA ALA A 243 64.55 -15.53 39.63
C ALA A 243 64.81 -16.81 40.45
N ASP A 244 65.98 -17.41 40.17
CA ASP A 244 66.92 -18.17 41.02
C ASP A 244 66.42 -19.10 42.15
#